data_AF-A0A2R6S3D1-F1
#
_entry.id   AF-A0A2R6S3D1-F1
#
_cell.length_a   1.000
_cell.length_b   1.000
_cell.length_c   1.000
_cell.angle_alpha   90.00
_cell.angle_beta   90.00
_cell.angle_gamma   90.00
#
_symmetry.space_group_name_H-M   'P 1'
#
loop_
_entity.id
_entity.type
_entity.pdbx_description
1 polymer ?
#
loop_
_entity_poly.entity_id
_entity_poly.type
_entity_poly.pdbx_seq_one_letter_code
_entity_poly.pdbx_strand_id
1 'polypeptide(L)' 'MLKQFKYALVWGSSVKHKPQRVGREHELEDEDVVQIIKKV' A
#
# COMPACT_ATOMS: atom_id res chain seq x y z
N MET A 1 7.25 8.31 -11.45
CA MET A 1 6.20 7.68 -10.62
C MET A 1 6.41 7.87 -9.12
N LEU A 2 7.56 7.48 -8.54
CA LEU A 2 7.78 7.59 -7.08
C LEU A 2 7.65 8.99 -6.47
N LYS A 3 7.97 10.05 -7.23
CA LYS A 3 7.83 11.45 -6.77
C LYS A 3 6.38 11.82 -6.39
N GLN A 4 5.40 11.15 -7.00
CA GLN A 4 3.97 11.38 -6.76
C GLN A 4 3.38 10.40 -5.74
N PHE A 5 4.14 9.45 -5.20
CA PHE A 5 3.60 8.50 -4.21
C PHE A 5 3.42 9.18 -2.85
N LYS A 6 2.21 9.12 -2.28
CA LYS A 6 1.94 9.61 -0.92
C LYS A 6 1.94 8.45 0.08
N TYR A 7 1.15 7.41 -0.21
CA TYR A 7 1.06 6.15 0.53
C TYR A 7 0.22 5.15 -0.28
N ALA A 8 0.18 3.90 0.15
CA ALA A 8 -0.79 2.92 -0.35
C ALA A 8 -1.69 2.43 0.79
N LEU A 9 -2.89 1.98 0.43
CA LEU A 9 -3.74 1.17 1.30
C LEU A 9 -3.68 -0.27 0.81
N VAL A 10 -3.49 -1.21 1.72
CA VAL A 10 -3.40 -2.64 1.40
C VAL A 10 -4.50 -3.40 2.12
N TRP A 11 -5.09 -4.37 1.42
CA TRP A 11 -5.97 -5.40 1.95
C TRP A 11 -5.40 -6.75 1.56
N GLY A 12 -4.93 -7.52 2.55
CA GLY A 12 -4.43 -8.87 2.32
C GLY A 12 -3.61 -9.38 3.50
N SER A 13 -2.85 -10.44 3.33
CA SER A 13 -2.11 -11.10 4.42
C SER A 13 -0.89 -10.31 4.88
N SER A 14 -0.32 -9.46 4.03
CA SER A 14 0.87 -8.66 4.36
C SER A 14 0.64 -7.57 5.41
N VAL A 15 -0.62 -7.31 5.79
CA VAL A 15 -0.98 -6.29 6.78
C VAL A 15 -1.81 -6.86 7.92
N LYS A 16 -1.59 -6.36 9.13
CA LYS A 16 -2.28 -6.83 10.35
C LYS A 16 -3.71 -6.32 10.45
N HIS A 17 -3.97 -5.13 9.93
CA HIS A 17 -5.29 -4.50 9.92
C HIS A 17 -5.70 -4.17 8.49
N LYS A 18 -6.98 -4.36 8.15
CA LYS A 18 -7.48 -4.16 6.79
C LYS A 18 -8.52 -3.02 6.79
N PRO A 19 -8.35 -1.95 5.99
CA PRO A 19 -7.13 -1.54 5.29
C PRO A 19 -6.05 -0.99 6.22
N GLN A 20 -4.78 -1.20 5.86
CA GLN A 20 -3.65 -0.54 6.51
C GLN A 20 -2.93 0.38 5.53
N ARG A 21 -2.54 1.56 6.03
CA ARG A 21 -1.72 2.52 5.30
C ARG A 21 -0.26 2.09 5.34
N VAL A 22 0.35 1.93 4.17
CA VAL A 22 1.72 1.46 4.03
C VAL A 22 2.58 2.42 3.23
N GLY A 23 3.89 2.37 3.49
CA GLY A 23 4.91 3.10 2.75
C GLY A 23 5.37 2.34 1.51
N ARG A 24 6.33 2.92 0.79
CA ARG A 24 6.93 2.29 -0.41
C ARG A 24 7.85 1.11 -0.10
N GLU A 25 8.32 1.00 1.14
CA GLU A 25 9.19 -0.10 1.61
C GLU A 25 8.38 -1.31 2.07
N HIS A 26 7.04 -1.27 1.95
CA HIS A 26 6.18 -2.36 2.37
C HIS A 26 6.25 -3.51 1.36
N GLU A 27 6.65 -4.68 1.84
CA GLU A 27 6.66 -5.91 1.06
C GLU A 27 5.24 -6.46 0.93
N LEU A 28 4.82 -6.68 -0.30
CA LEU A 28 3.51 -7.23 -0.61
C LEU A 28 3.59 -8.75 -0.67
N GLU A 29 2.49 -9.40 -0.30
CA GLU A 29 2.30 -10.84 -0.45
C GLU A 29 1.38 -11.13 -1.65
N ASP A 30 1.38 -12.38 -2.09
CA ASP A 30 0.49 -12.82 -3.16
C ASP A 30 -0.98 -12.56 -2.80
N GLU A 31 -1.79 -12.25 -3.80
CA GLU A 31 -3.21 -11.88 -3.66
C GLU A 31 -3.52 -10.59 -2.85
N ASP A 32 -2.52 -9.79 -2.49
CA ASP A 32 -2.75 -8.48 -1.87
C ASP A 32 -3.44 -7.50 -2.85
N VAL A 33 -4.49 -6.84 -2.36
CA VAL A 33 -5.14 -5.73 -3.07
C VAL A 33 -4.54 -4.41 -2.60
N VAL A 34 -4.04 -3.60 -3.54
CA VAL A 34 -3.35 -2.34 -3.24
C VAL A 34 -4.03 -1.14 -3.91
N GLN A 35 -4.30 -0.09 -3.14
CA GLN A 35 -4.73 1.21 -3.64
C GLN A 35 -3.64 2.27 -3.45
N ILE A 36 -3.10 2.80 -4.55
CA ILE A 36 -2.04 3.83 -4.53
C ILE A 36 -2.65 5.22 -4.44
N ILE A 37 -2.28 5.98 -3.41
CA ILE A 37 -2.68 7.38 -3.25
C ILE A 37 -1.55 8.30 -3.71
N LYS A 38 -1.87 9.18 -4.66
CA LYS A 38 -0.92 10.15 -5.21
C LYS A 38 -0.89 11.43 -4.37
N LYS A 39 0.26 12.11 -4.35
CA LYS A 39 0.38 13.49 -3.90
C LYS A 39 -0.30 14.38 -4.96
N VAL A 40 -1.17 15.27 -4.49
CA VAL A 40 -1.75 16.35 -5.31
C VAL A 40 -0.64 17.36 -5.60
#